data_AF-A0A1C6IAW3-F1
#
_entry.id   AF-A0A1C6IAW3-F1
#
_cell.length_a   1.000
_cell.length_b   1.000
_cell.length_c   1.000
_cell.angle_alpha   90.00
_cell.angle_beta   90.00
_cell.angle_gamma   90.00
#
_symmetry.space_group_name_H-M   'P 1'
#
loop_
_entity.id
_entity.type
_entity.pdbx_description
1 polymer ?
#
loop_
_entity_poly.entity_id
_entity_poly.type
_entity_poly.pdbx_seq_one_letter_code
_entity_poly.pdbx_strand_id
1 'polypeptide(L)'
;MKDKATFQNKVKVLNKLFDSGCDTEKKLQQLDMEAILKIPNITIPDMGVIMELQKNTKSGKLFSYLGGGSDEATKMRGKENEATGE
;
A
#
# COMPACT_ATOMS: atom_id res chain seq x y z
N MET A 1 -14.00 -7.10 -7.56
CA MET A 1 -13.23 -8.14 -6.83
C MET A 1 -11.71 -8.01 -6.97
N LYS A 2 -11.17 -7.28 -7.96
CA LYS A 2 -9.71 -7.13 -8.14
C LYS A 2 -9.00 -6.30 -7.06
N ASP A 3 -9.71 -5.43 -6.34
CA ASP A 3 -9.07 -4.45 -5.43
C ASP A 3 -8.83 -4.95 -4.00
N LYS A 4 -9.63 -5.92 -3.52
CA LYS A 4 -9.54 -6.42 -2.14
C LYS A 4 -8.28 -7.26 -1.91
N ALA A 5 -7.87 -8.04 -2.91
CA ALA A 5 -6.63 -8.81 -2.86
C ALA A 5 -5.40 -7.90 -2.79
N THR A 6 -5.47 -6.72 -3.43
CA THR A 6 -4.38 -5.76 -3.51
C THR A 6 -4.12 -5.07 -2.18
N PHE A 7 -5.16 -4.68 -1.43
CA PHE A 7 -4.98 -4.06 -0.11
C PHE A 7 -4.48 -5.06 0.94
N GLN A 8 -5.05 -6.26 0.99
CA GLN A 8 -4.64 -7.29 1.95
C GLN A 8 -3.15 -7.67 1.77
N ASN A 9 -2.68 -7.75 0.52
CA ASN A 9 -1.27 -7.97 0.24
C ASN A 9 -0.38 -6.83 0.75
N LYS A 10 -0.79 -5.57 0.54
CA LYS A 10 -0.05 -4.40 1.08
C LYS A 10 0.02 -4.42 2.60
N VAL A 11 -1.08 -4.72 3.28
CA VAL A 11 -1.12 -4.85 4.75
C VAL A 11 -0.21 -5.98 5.24
N LYS A 12 -0.21 -7.13 4.57
CA LYS A 12 0.70 -8.23 4.89
C LYS A 12 2.17 -7.81 4.79
N VAL A 13 2.54 -7.06 3.75
CA VAL A 13 3.90 -6.55 3.57
C VAL A 13 4.25 -5.53 4.65
N LEU A 14 3.32 -4.63 5.00
CA LEU A 14 3.51 -3.69 6.11
C LEU A 14 3.77 -4.40 7.44
N ASN A 15 3.03 -5.46 7.75
CA ASN A 15 3.27 -6.24 8.97
C ASN A 15 4.69 -6.82 8.99
N LYS A 16 5.17 -7.39 7.88
CA LYS A 16 6.55 -7.90 7.78
C LYS A 16 7.60 -6.81 8.00
N LEU A 17 7.36 -5.61 7.45
CA LEU A 17 8.25 -4.46 7.64
C LEU A 17 8.30 -4.06 9.11
N PHE A 18 7.16 -3.95 9.78
CA PHE A 18 7.09 -3.62 11.21
C PHE A 18 7.75 -4.68 12.08
N ASP A 19 7.51 -5.97 11.80
CA ASP A 19 8.15 -7.08 12.50
C ASP A 19 9.68 -7.08 12.31
N SER A 20 10.17 -6.56 11.17
CA SER A 20 11.61 -6.36 10.91
C SER A 20 12.18 -5.05 11.45
N GLY A 21 11.39 -4.24 12.17
CA GLY A 21 11.83 -2.97 12.76
C GLY A 21 11.83 -1.76 11.81
N CYS A 22 11.20 -1.89 10.63
CA CYS A 22 10.99 -0.81 9.67
C CYS A 22 9.65 -0.10 9.95
N ASP A 23 9.65 0.77 10.97
CA ASP A 23 8.47 1.39 11.59
C ASP A 23 8.32 2.90 11.31
N THR A 24 9.22 3.48 10.53
CA THR A 24 9.16 4.90 10.14
C THR A 24 9.31 5.05 8.64
N GLU A 25 8.76 6.14 8.10
CA GLU A 25 8.93 6.48 6.69
C GLU A 25 10.42 6.62 6.32
N LYS A 26 11.23 7.18 7.21
CA LYS A 26 12.68 7.32 7.00
C LYS A 26 13.36 5.96 6.85
N LYS A 27 13.06 4.99 7.73
CA LYS A 27 13.59 3.63 7.62
C LYS A 27 13.13 2.95 6.33
N LEU A 28 11.85 3.09 5.97
CA LEU A 28 11.32 2.54 4.73
C LEU A 28 12.06 3.12 3.52
N GLN A 29 12.27 4.44 3.47
CA GLN A 29 12.97 5.11 2.37
C GLN A 29 14.44 4.71 2.24
N GLN A 30 15.09 4.33 3.35
CA GLN A 30 16.49 3.91 3.43
C GLN A 30 16.67 2.39 3.28
N LEU A 31 15.58 1.62 3.28
CA LEU A 31 15.62 0.17 3.18
C LEU A 31 16.25 -0.26 1.83
N ASP A 32 17.40 -0.92 1.88
CA ASP A 32 18.09 -1.42 0.71
C ASP A 32 17.72 -2.87 0.40
N MET A 33 18.19 -3.39 -0.75
CA MET A 33 17.89 -4.76 -1.17
C MET A 33 18.46 -5.81 -0.22
N GLU A 34 19.61 -5.55 0.41
CA GLU A 34 20.20 -6.48 1.37
C GLU A 34 19.30 -6.63 2.61
N ALA A 35 18.80 -5.51 3.14
CA ALA A 35 17.86 -5.49 4.24
C ALA A 35 16.51 -6.14 3.86
N ILE A 36 16.00 -5.90 2.65
CA ILE A 36 14.77 -6.54 2.15
C ILE A 36 14.92 -8.06 2.11
N LEU A 37 16.06 -8.58 1.64
CA LEU A 37 16.32 -10.02 1.56
C LEU A 37 16.47 -10.67 2.95
N LYS A 38 16.79 -9.90 3.99
CA LYS A 38 16.84 -10.37 5.38
C LYS A 38 15.45 -10.46 6.05
N ILE A 39 14.40 -9.92 5.44
CA ILE A 39 13.03 -10.02 5.98
C ILE A 39 12.56 -11.48 5.93
N PRO A 40 12.15 -12.07 7.06
CA PRO A 40 11.68 -13.46 7.08
C PRO A 40 10.49 -13.69 6.15
N ASN A 41 10.51 -14.82 5.44
CA ASN A 41 9.43 -15.24 4.53
C ASN A 41 9.09 -14.18 3.45
N ILE A 42 10.05 -13.36 3.03
CA ILE A 42 9.84 -12.40 1.94
C ILE A 42 9.73 -13.13 0.60
N THR A 43 8.79 -12.68 -0.25
CA THR A 43 8.58 -13.22 -1.59
C THR A 43 8.87 -12.16 -2.65
N ILE A 44 9.14 -12.56 -3.90
CA ILE A 44 9.36 -11.61 -5.01
C ILE A 44 8.21 -10.60 -5.16
N PRO A 45 6.92 -11.00 -5.08
CA PRO A 45 5.81 -10.04 -5.08
C PRO A 45 5.86 -9.04 -3.93
N ASP A 46 6.26 -9.46 -2.73
CA ASP A 46 6.38 -8.57 -1.58
C ASP A 46 7.45 -7.49 -1.82
N MET A 47 8.57 -7.85 -2.47
CA MET A 47 9.62 -6.90 -2.84
C MET A 47 9.09 -5.82 -3.79
N GLY A 48 8.27 -6.19 -4.77
CA GLY A 48 7.60 -5.23 -5.65
C GLY A 48 6.74 -4.23 -4.87
N VAL A 49 5.97 -4.73 -3.90
CA VAL A 49 5.17 -3.88 -3.00
C VAL A 49 6.06 -2.97 -2.15
N ILE A 50 7.19 -3.45 -1.63
CA ILE A 50 8.13 -2.63 -0.86
C ILE A 50 8.67 -1.48 -1.72
N MET A 51 9.07 -1.75 -2.97
CA MET A 51 9.54 -0.71 -3.89
C MET A 51 8.46 0.34 -4.19
N GLU A 52 7.21 -0.09 -4.36
CA GLU A 52 6.07 0.82 -4.53
C GLU A 52 5.81 1.62 -3.25
N LEU A 53 5.88 1.01 -2.07
CA LEU A 53 5.75 1.69 -0.78
C LEU A 53 6.82 2.78 -0.63
N GLN A 54 8.09 2.47 -0.95
CA GLN A 54 9.18 3.45 -0.95
C GLN A 54 8.91 4.62 -1.91
N LYS A 55 8.49 4.31 -3.14
CA LYS A 55 8.17 5.32 -4.16
C LYS A 55 7.04 6.24 -3.72
N ASN A 56 5.95 5.67 -3.20
CA ASN A 56 4.77 6.43 -2.78
C ASN A 56 4.98 7.20 -1.48
N THR A 57 5.87 6.72 -0.59
CA THR A 57 6.29 7.48 0.59
C THR A 57 7.09 8.72 0.18
N LYS A 58 8.04 8.58 -0.75
CA LYS A 58 8.85 9.72 -1.25
C LYS A 58 8.01 10.78 -1.97
N SER A 59 6.90 10.39 -2.60
CA SER A 59 6.01 11.31 -3.32
C SER A 59 4.85 11.84 -2.49
N GLY A 60 4.72 11.46 -1.21
CA GLY A 60 3.60 11.86 -0.35
C GLY A 60 2.26 11.21 -0.71
N LYS A 61 2.26 10.12 -1.50
CA LYS A 61 1.07 9.44 -2.02
C LYS A 61 0.79 8.09 -1.36
N LEU A 62 1.43 7.83 -0.22
CA LEU A 62 1.35 6.54 0.47
C LEU A 62 -0.09 6.14 0.78
N PHE A 63 -0.90 7.07 1.28
CA PHE A 63 -2.30 6.79 1.65
C PHE A 63 -3.15 6.42 0.42
N SER A 64 -3.05 7.19 -0.66
CA SER A 64 -3.71 6.93 -1.94
C SER A 64 -3.31 5.55 -2.49
N TYR A 65 -2.02 5.24 -2.47
CA TYR A 65 -1.51 3.92 -2.87
C TYR A 65 -2.09 2.79 -2.02
N LEU A 66 -2.12 2.93 -0.69
CA LEU A 66 -2.69 1.91 0.19
C LEU A 66 -4.19 1.73 -0.07
N GLY A 67 -4.94 2.83 -0.18
CA GLY A 67 -6.38 2.81 -0.45
C GLY A 67 -6.78 2.40 -1.86
N GLY A 68 -5.83 2.25 -2.79
CA GLY A 68 -6.10 1.97 -4.20
C GLY A 68 -6.69 3.17 -4.96
N GLY A 69 -6.58 4.37 -4.39
CA GLY A 69 -7.02 5.62 -5.01
C GLY A 69 -5.89 6.32 -5.75
N SER A 70 -6.29 7.33 -6.53
CA SER A 70 -5.37 8.31 -7.08
C SER A 70 -5.32 9.54 -6.17
N ASP A 71 -4.17 10.23 -6.18
CA ASP A 71 -3.96 11.44 -5.39
C ASP A 71 -4.81 12.63 -5.88
N GLU A 72 -5.27 12.56 -7.13
CA GLU A 72 -6.37 13.39 -7.58
C GLU A 72 -7.67 12.85 -6.99
N ALA A 73 -8.35 13.67 -6.20
CA ALA A 73 -9.73 13.46 -5.77
C ALA A 73 -10.62 13.32 -7.01
N THR A 74 -10.63 12.14 -7.61
CA THR A 74 -11.56 11.81 -8.68
C THR A 74 -12.88 11.61 -7.96
N LYS A 75 -13.68 12.66 -7.92
CA LYS A 75 -15.07 12.72 -7.46
C LYS A 75 -15.73 11.35 -7.69
N MET A 76 -15.78 10.51 -6.65
CA MET A 76 -16.59 9.31 -6.64
C MET A 76 -18.03 9.82 -6.71
N ARG A 77 -18.55 9.77 -7.93
CA ARG A 77 -19.93 10.06 -8.30
C ARG A 77 -20.82 9.22 -7.41
N GLY A 78 -21.56 9.90 -6.52
CA GLY A 78 -22.65 9.30 -5.77
C GLY A 78 -23.60 8.59 -6.72
N LYS A 79 -23.66 7.27 -6.57
CA LYS A 79 -24.81 6.40 -6.83
C LYS A 79 -24.71 5.42 -5.65
N GLU A 80 -25.68 5.25 -4.77
CA GLU A 80 -27.12 5.13 -4.96
C GLU A 80 -27.84 5.67 -3.73
N ASN A 81 -28.94 6.40 -3.94
CA ASN A 81 -30.14 6.38 -3.12
C ASN A 81 -31.20 7.26 -3.81
N GLU A 82 -31.87 6.70 -4.81
CA GLU A 82 -33.26 7.07 -5.09
C GLU A 82 -34.08 5.80 -4.91
N ALA A 83 -34.52 5.61 -3.67
CA ALA A 83 -35.74 4.91 -3.38
C ALA A 83 -36.93 5.81 -3.74
N THR A 84 -38.06 5.17 -4.00
CA THR A 84 -39.44 5.70 -4.12
C THR A 84 -39.78 6.43 -5.43
N GLY A 85 -40.29 5.67 -6.39
CA GLY A 85 -41.30 6.12 -7.34
C GLY A 85 -42.51 5.18 -7.21
N GLU A 86 -43.68 5.79 -7.08
CA GLU A 86 -45.00 5.23 -6.75
C GLU A 86 -45.47 4.06 -7.63
#